data_AF-A0A7L7W2W3-F1
#
_entry.id   AF-A0A7L7W2W3-F1
#
_cell.length_a   1.000
_cell.length_b   1.000
_cell.length_c   1.000
_cell.angle_alpha   90.00
_cell.angle_beta   90.00
_cell.angle_gamma   90.00
#
_symmetry.space_group_name_H-M   'P 1'
#
loop_
_entity.id
_entity.type
_entity.pdbx_description
1 polymer ?
#
loop_
_entity_poly.entity_id
_entity_poly.type
_entity_poly.pdbx_seq_one_letter_code
_entity_poly.pdbx_strand_id
1 'polypeptide(L)'
;MPPLPRSANWDERCAHLARWVEVNGRVPSQMSDDATERSCYSWLTTNRKRLKAGKLTDEQARLFKALPVPQLTRNTIEDRLNELEAFYAKHKRLPLTTAVEPAEKSLSTYLVGNLRRKISKGTLDEGMLARARAIPGVDEISIIPDQDETLEELFAYAAQHGHMPPFRKPDGTQEARLSSWVRNNTRGNPQDKSPALRARHEAILVLIARYPGASEAEREQRPQRRELQLRELESFVKEHGHLPVSTKGVDETSKRLTASVELFRREMDEGRLEPGHEVRVKAVLDYPSHRDYEWQANFEALVQYAAAHDGRLPGTWAAGKLFSWLTFQRRHYRNGMLSHERLEKLLTLDGFIPGMTAAAAKEVHS
;
A
#
# COMPACT_ATOMS: atom_id res chain seq x y z
N MET A 1 -8.93 -19.40 -46.05
CA MET A 1 -8.45 -19.77 -47.41
C MET A 1 -7.42 -20.88 -47.24
N PRO A 2 -7.49 -22.01 -47.97
CA PRO A 2 -6.54 -23.11 -47.82
C PRO A 2 -5.16 -22.78 -48.42
N PRO A 3 -4.06 -23.38 -47.93
CA PRO A 3 -2.73 -23.13 -48.45
C PRO A 3 -2.58 -23.66 -49.88
N LEU A 4 -1.99 -22.83 -50.74
CA LEU A 4 -1.73 -23.15 -52.14
C LEU A 4 -0.65 -24.26 -52.27
N PRO A 5 -0.81 -25.22 -53.19
CA PRO A 5 0.17 -26.29 -53.40
C PRO A 5 1.51 -25.75 -53.91
N ARG A 6 2.58 -26.55 -53.77
CA ARG A 6 3.92 -26.18 -54.27
C ARG A 6 3.96 -25.98 -55.80
N SER A 7 3.09 -26.67 -56.53
CA SER A 7 2.93 -26.57 -57.99
C SER A 7 2.24 -25.29 -58.47
N ALA A 8 1.69 -24.47 -57.57
CA ALA A 8 0.97 -23.25 -57.96
C ALA A 8 1.87 -22.27 -58.73
N ASN A 9 1.34 -21.74 -59.83
CA ASN A 9 2.05 -20.85 -60.74
C ASN A 9 2.18 -19.42 -60.18
N TRP A 10 2.89 -18.55 -60.89
CA TRP A 10 3.22 -17.20 -60.42
C TRP A 10 1.97 -16.34 -60.16
N ASP A 11 1.01 -16.36 -61.08
CA ASP A 11 -0.19 -15.54 -61.02
C ASP A 11 -1.14 -16.01 -59.92
N GLU A 12 -1.27 -17.33 -59.74
CA GLU A 12 -2.01 -17.93 -58.62
C GLU A 12 -1.45 -17.48 -57.27
N ARG A 13 -0.12 -17.44 -57.12
CA ARG A 13 0.53 -17.00 -55.88
C ARG A 13 0.38 -15.50 -55.65
N CYS A 14 0.45 -14.69 -56.70
CA CYS A 14 0.16 -13.26 -56.65
C CYS A 14 -1.29 -13.00 -56.19
N ALA A 15 -2.26 -13.63 -56.83
CA ALA A 15 -3.68 -13.50 -56.49
C ALA A 15 -4.01 -14.04 -55.10
N HIS A 16 -3.34 -15.09 -54.65
CA HIS A 16 -3.51 -15.65 -53.32
C HIS A 16 -2.96 -14.72 -52.23
N LEU A 17 -1.77 -14.15 -52.44
CA LEU A 17 -1.22 -13.16 -51.52
C LEU A 17 -2.07 -11.88 -51.49
N ALA A 18 -2.51 -11.38 -52.65
CA ALA A 18 -3.38 -10.20 -52.73
C ALA A 18 -4.68 -10.38 -51.94
N ARG A 19 -5.39 -11.50 -52.17
CA ARG A 19 -6.61 -11.83 -51.41
C ARG A 19 -6.35 -11.98 -49.91
N TRP A 20 -5.24 -12.61 -49.53
CA TRP A 20 -4.91 -12.76 -48.11
C TRP A 20 -4.73 -11.39 -47.44
N VAL A 21 -4.03 -10.46 -48.11
CA VAL A 21 -3.80 -9.11 -47.59
C VAL A 21 -5.07 -8.28 -47.58
N GLU A 22 -5.92 -8.39 -48.60
CA GLU A 22 -7.22 -7.71 -48.65
C GLU A 22 -8.13 -8.12 -47.48
N VAL A 23 -8.15 -9.41 -47.14
CA VAL A 23 -8.97 -9.93 -46.03
C VAL A 23 -8.39 -9.55 -44.65
N ASN A 24 -7.07 -9.55 -44.50
CA ASN A 24 -6.42 -9.39 -43.19
C ASN A 24 -5.91 -7.97 -42.91
N GLY A 25 -5.83 -7.11 -43.93
CA GLY A 25 -5.37 -5.72 -43.81
C GLY A 25 -3.92 -5.54 -43.35
N ARG A 26 -3.13 -6.62 -43.28
CA ARG A 26 -1.76 -6.64 -42.73
C ARG A 26 -0.83 -7.49 -43.57
N VAL A 27 0.46 -7.46 -43.25
CA VAL A 27 1.46 -8.32 -43.90
C VAL A 27 1.49 -9.69 -43.21
N PRO A 28 1.59 -10.80 -43.96
CA PRO A 28 1.72 -12.14 -43.38
C PRO A 28 2.88 -12.23 -42.39
N SER A 29 2.73 -13.01 -41.32
CA SER A 29 3.75 -13.26 -40.29
C SER A 29 4.36 -14.66 -40.41
N GLN A 30 5.65 -14.78 -40.10
CA GLN A 30 6.31 -16.08 -39.96
C GLN A 30 5.84 -16.87 -38.74
N MET A 31 5.41 -16.17 -37.70
CA MET A 31 5.11 -16.71 -36.36
C MET A 31 3.62 -17.02 -36.18
N SER A 32 2.84 -17.06 -37.26
CA SER A 32 1.42 -17.40 -37.20
C SER A 32 1.21 -18.91 -37.11
N ASP A 33 0.20 -19.32 -36.35
CA ASP A 33 -0.25 -20.71 -36.27
C ASP A 33 -0.93 -21.17 -37.59
N ASP A 34 -1.45 -20.23 -38.39
CA ASP A 34 -2.04 -20.52 -39.70
C ASP A 34 -0.95 -20.89 -40.73
N ALA A 35 -1.09 -22.10 -41.28
CA ALA A 35 -0.21 -22.60 -42.34
C ALA A 35 -0.28 -21.75 -43.62
N THR A 36 -1.44 -21.16 -43.91
CA THR A 36 -1.66 -20.31 -45.10
C THR A 36 -0.91 -19.00 -44.98
N GLU A 37 -0.97 -18.35 -43.82
CA GLU A 37 -0.22 -17.15 -43.51
C GLU A 37 1.30 -17.38 -43.59
N ARG A 38 1.81 -18.47 -43.01
CA ARG A 38 3.25 -18.82 -43.09
C ARG A 38 3.71 -19.05 -44.52
N SER A 39 2.88 -19.69 -45.34
CA SER A 39 3.15 -19.89 -46.76
C SER A 39 3.24 -18.57 -47.53
N CYS A 40 2.29 -17.65 -47.29
CA CYS A 40 2.28 -16.31 -47.87
C CYS A 40 3.51 -15.50 -47.44
N TYR A 41 3.90 -15.55 -46.16
CA TYR A 41 5.11 -14.90 -45.65
C TYR A 41 6.39 -15.42 -46.32
N SER A 42 6.55 -16.74 -46.39
CA SER A 42 7.73 -17.38 -46.98
C SER A 42 7.88 -17.01 -48.47
N TRP A 43 6.77 -17.00 -49.21
CA TRP A 43 6.78 -16.62 -50.62
C TRP A 43 7.09 -15.11 -50.80
N LEU A 44 6.46 -14.23 -50.03
CA LEU A 44 6.69 -12.78 -50.08
C LEU A 44 8.16 -12.42 -49.78
N THR A 45 8.73 -12.97 -48.71
CA THR A 45 10.11 -12.69 -48.30
C THR A 45 11.14 -13.22 -49.29
N THR A 46 10.92 -14.41 -49.85
CA THR A 46 11.79 -15.00 -50.88
C THR A 46 11.80 -14.14 -52.14
N ASN A 47 10.64 -13.71 -52.62
CA ASN A 47 10.56 -12.94 -53.87
C ASN A 47 11.03 -11.49 -53.72
N ARG A 48 10.91 -10.89 -52.53
CA ARG A 48 11.59 -9.60 -52.21
C ARG A 48 13.11 -9.70 -52.37
N LYS A 49 13.74 -10.79 -51.91
CA LYS A 49 15.18 -11.02 -52.10
C LYS A 49 15.54 -11.20 -53.58
N ARG A 50 14.71 -11.94 -54.33
CA ARG A 50 14.91 -12.15 -55.78
C ARG A 50 14.76 -10.86 -56.58
N LEU A 51 13.78 -10.01 -56.23
CA LEU A 51 13.61 -8.69 -56.84
C LEU A 51 14.83 -7.81 -56.62
N LYS A 52 15.36 -7.75 -55.39
CA LYS A 52 16.58 -6.98 -55.06
C LYS A 52 17.82 -7.52 -55.79
N ALA A 53 17.89 -8.82 -55.98
CA ALA A 53 19.00 -9.47 -56.68
C ALA A 53 18.86 -9.47 -58.21
N GLY A 54 17.82 -8.85 -58.78
CA GLY A 54 17.58 -8.82 -60.23
C GLY A 54 17.26 -10.19 -60.84
N LYS A 55 16.74 -11.13 -60.05
CA LYS A 55 16.47 -12.54 -60.46
C LYS A 55 15.00 -12.81 -60.84
N LEU A 56 14.23 -11.75 -61.09
CA LEU A 56 12.86 -11.83 -61.58
C LEU A 56 12.82 -11.29 -63.01
N THR A 57 11.97 -11.84 -63.86
CA THR A 57 11.72 -11.27 -65.18
C THR A 57 11.04 -9.90 -65.03
N ASP A 58 11.13 -9.05 -66.05
CA ASP A 58 10.53 -7.72 -66.01
C ASP A 58 9.02 -7.77 -65.73
N GLU A 59 8.32 -8.74 -66.31
CA GLU A 59 6.89 -8.94 -66.08
C GLU A 59 6.58 -9.43 -64.66
N GLN A 60 7.39 -10.36 -64.13
CA GLN A 60 7.24 -10.81 -62.74
C GLN A 60 7.52 -9.67 -61.75
N ALA A 61 8.53 -8.84 -62.02
CA ALA A 61 8.86 -7.69 -61.19
C ALA A 61 7.74 -6.63 -61.24
N ARG A 62 7.13 -6.40 -62.41
CA ARG A 62 5.98 -5.49 -62.58
C ARG A 62 4.77 -5.96 -61.77
N LEU A 63 4.37 -7.22 -61.94
CA LEU A 63 3.23 -7.82 -61.21
C LEU A 63 3.47 -7.83 -59.70
N PHE A 64 4.68 -8.19 -59.27
CA PHE A 64 5.02 -8.23 -57.85
C PHE A 64 5.02 -6.86 -57.18
N LYS A 65 5.46 -5.81 -57.89
CA LYS A 65 5.41 -4.41 -57.42
C LYS A 65 3.98 -3.87 -57.36
N ALA A 66 3.08 -4.37 -58.19
CA ALA A 66 1.68 -3.97 -58.25
C ALA A 66 0.79 -4.67 -57.19
N LEU A 67 1.34 -5.62 -56.41
CA LEU A 67 0.58 -6.30 -55.36
C LEU A 67 0.18 -5.32 -54.24
N PRO A 68 -1.05 -5.41 -53.70
CA PRO A 68 -1.55 -4.53 -52.64
C PRO A 68 -0.99 -4.94 -51.26
N VAL A 69 0.30 -5.23 -51.16
CA VAL A 69 0.95 -5.67 -49.93
C VAL A 69 1.60 -4.46 -49.25
N PRO A 70 1.21 -4.11 -48.01
CA PRO A 70 1.89 -3.06 -47.25
C PRO A 70 3.40 -3.35 -47.21
N GLN A 71 4.22 -2.34 -47.50
CA GLN A 71 5.67 -2.52 -47.53
C GLN A 71 6.17 -2.74 -46.10
N LEU A 72 6.84 -3.88 -45.86
CA LEU A 72 7.74 -4.02 -44.72
C LEU A 72 9.09 -3.48 -45.15
N THR A 73 9.24 -2.16 -45.18
CA THR A 73 10.58 -1.58 -45.13
C THR A 73 11.20 -1.95 -43.78
N ARG A 74 12.52 -2.09 -43.70
CA ARG A 74 13.18 -1.91 -42.40
C ARG A 74 12.89 -0.46 -42.04
N ASN A 75 11.89 -0.22 -41.20
CA ASN A 75 11.53 1.15 -40.82
C ASN A 75 12.81 1.82 -40.32
N THR A 76 13.20 2.87 -41.03
CA THR A 76 14.31 3.72 -40.63
C THR A 76 13.97 4.35 -39.27
N ILE A 77 14.97 4.97 -38.62
CA ILE A 77 14.71 5.69 -37.37
C ILE A 77 13.64 6.76 -37.60
N GLU A 78 13.67 7.39 -38.77
CA GLU A 78 12.69 8.38 -39.22
C GLU A 78 11.29 7.80 -39.41
N ASP A 79 11.16 6.66 -40.08
CA ASP A 79 9.85 5.99 -40.25
C ASP A 79 9.22 5.64 -38.89
N ARG A 80 10.02 5.12 -37.95
CA ARG A 80 9.54 4.80 -36.60
C ARG A 80 9.21 6.05 -35.78
N LEU A 81 9.94 7.15 -36.00
CA LEU A 81 9.63 8.42 -35.36
C LEU A 81 8.32 9.00 -35.89
N ASN A 82 8.05 8.91 -37.20
CA ASN A 82 6.77 9.27 -37.81
C ASN A 82 5.61 8.47 -37.20
N GLU A 83 5.79 7.15 -37.04
CA GLU A 83 4.77 6.30 -36.40
C GLU A 83 4.51 6.70 -34.94
N LEU A 84 5.56 7.07 -34.20
CA LEU A 84 5.46 7.52 -32.82
C LEU A 84 4.76 8.89 -32.70
N GLU A 85 5.09 9.84 -33.59
CA GLU A 85 4.42 11.14 -33.70
C GLU A 85 2.93 10.97 -34.01
N ALA A 86 2.58 10.11 -34.98
CA ALA A 86 1.20 9.81 -35.34
C ALA A 86 0.44 9.12 -34.19
N PHE A 87 1.08 8.18 -33.49
CA PHE A 87 0.50 7.54 -32.31
C PHE A 87 0.19 8.56 -31.22
N TYR A 88 1.16 9.44 -30.92
CA TYR A 88 0.97 10.50 -29.92
C TYR A 88 -0.11 11.49 -30.36
N ALA A 89 -0.15 11.88 -31.64
CA ALA A 89 -1.18 12.79 -32.16
C ALA A 89 -2.59 12.24 -31.94
N LYS A 90 -2.78 10.93 -32.15
CA LYS A 90 -4.06 10.22 -32.00
C LYS A 90 -4.42 9.94 -30.55
N HIS A 91 -3.48 9.45 -29.75
CA HIS A 91 -3.76 8.91 -28.40
C HIS A 91 -3.41 9.86 -27.27
N LYS A 92 -2.67 10.95 -27.55
CA LYS A 92 -2.19 11.94 -26.56
C LYS A 92 -1.43 11.32 -25.38
N ARG A 93 -0.82 10.15 -25.61
CA ARG A 93 0.01 9.40 -24.66
C ARG A 93 1.10 8.63 -25.39
N LEU A 94 2.11 8.19 -24.64
CA LEU A 94 3.15 7.30 -25.16
C LEU A 94 2.68 5.83 -25.19
N PRO A 95 3.24 5.02 -26.10
CA PRO A 95 2.93 3.59 -26.19
C PRO A 95 3.48 2.82 -24.99
N LEU A 96 2.69 1.89 -24.45
CA LEU A 96 3.04 1.11 -23.27
C LEU A 96 3.78 -0.18 -23.62
N THR A 97 4.76 -0.56 -22.79
CA THR A 97 5.48 -1.84 -22.91
C THR A 97 4.60 -3.05 -22.60
N THR A 98 3.50 -2.83 -21.87
CA THR A 98 2.50 -3.82 -21.48
C THR A 98 1.29 -3.89 -22.42
N ALA A 99 1.30 -3.15 -23.54
CA ALA A 99 0.19 -3.13 -24.48
C ALA A 99 -0.08 -4.50 -25.12
N VAL A 100 -1.37 -4.82 -25.28
CA VAL A 100 -1.83 -6.07 -25.91
C VAL A 100 -1.73 -5.97 -27.44
N GLU A 101 -1.95 -4.78 -28.01
CA GLU A 101 -1.88 -4.56 -29.44
C GLU A 101 -0.43 -4.72 -29.95
N PRO A 102 -0.17 -5.59 -30.95
CA PRO A 102 1.17 -5.82 -31.46
C PRO A 102 1.86 -4.56 -32.02
N ALA A 103 1.10 -3.64 -32.62
CA ALA A 103 1.62 -2.39 -33.17
C ALA A 103 2.10 -1.44 -32.07
N GLU A 104 1.30 -1.23 -31.01
CA GLU A 104 1.69 -0.42 -29.85
C GLU A 104 2.92 -1.02 -29.13
N LYS A 105 2.96 -2.35 -28.97
CA LYS A 105 4.08 -3.05 -28.35
C LYS A 105 5.38 -2.91 -29.16
N SER A 106 5.29 -2.90 -30.49
CA SER A 106 6.44 -2.61 -31.36
C SER A 106 6.95 -1.18 -31.17
N LEU A 107 6.05 -0.20 -31.07
CA LEU A 107 6.41 1.20 -30.87
C LEU A 107 7.01 1.45 -29.48
N SER A 108 6.49 0.84 -28.42
CA SER A 108 7.06 0.95 -27.08
C SER A 108 8.45 0.31 -26.98
N THR A 109 8.67 -0.82 -27.66
CA THR A 109 9.99 -1.45 -27.76
C THR A 109 10.99 -0.55 -28.51
N TYR A 110 10.56 0.12 -29.59
CA TYR A 110 11.40 1.10 -30.29
C TYR A 110 11.72 2.32 -29.41
N LEU A 111 10.70 2.90 -28.74
CA LEU A 111 10.86 4.06 -27.86
C LEU A 111 11.89 3.79 -26.75
N VAL A 112 11.70 2.70 -25.99
CA VAL A 112 12.55 2.37 -24.83
C VAL A 112 13.88 1.76 -25.26
N GLY A 113 13.86 0.84 -26.23
CA GLY A 113 15.02 0.05 -26.62
C GLY A 113 15.96 0.73 -27.61
N ASN A 114 15.49 1.72 -28.39
CA ASN A 114 16.28 2.35 -29.44
C ASN A 114 16.35 3.88 -29.28
N LEU A 115 15.21 4.58 -29.36
CA LEU A 115 15.16 6.04 -29.42
C LEU A 115 15.75 6.69 -28.15
N ARG A 116 15.22 6.34 -26.97
CA ARG A 116 15.73 6.85 -25.68
C ARG A 116 17.22 6.55 -25.46
N ARG A 117 17.67 5.36 -25.88
CA ARG A 117 19.07 4.96 -25.78
C ARG A 117 19.98 5.81 -26.68
N LYS A 118 19.54 6.16 -27.88
CA LYS A 118 20.29 7.03 -28.80
C LYS A 118 20.35 8.47 -28.32
N ILE A 119 19.25 8.98 -27.75
CA ILE A 119 19.18 10.30 -27.11
C ILE A 119 20.16 10.35 -25.94
N SER A 120 20.12 9.38 -25.02
CA SER A 120 21.04 9.31 -23.87
C SER A 120 22.52 9.23 -24.28
N LYS A 121 22.84 8.49 -25.35
CA LYS A 121 24.21 8.38 -25.86
C LYS A 121 24.65 9.56 -26.73
N GLY A 122 23.76 10.51 -27.04
CA GLY A 122 24.05 11.63 -27.94
C GLY A 122 24.38 11.21 -29.38
N THR A 123 23.86 10.06 -29.84
CA THR A 123 24.16 9.49 -31.17
C THR A 123 23.05 9.71 -32.20
N LEU A 124 22.03 10.50 -31.84
CA LEU A 124 20.91 10.84 -32.69
C LEU A 124 21.22 12.15 -33.43
N ASP A 125 20.90 12.19 -34.72
CA ASP A 125 21.00 13.40 -35.54
C ASP A 125 20.20 14.57 -34.92
N GLU A 126 20.71 15.80 -35.06
CA GLU A 126 20.15 16.99 -34.41
C GLU A 126 18.71 17.29 -34.87
N GLY A 127 18.42 17.11 -36.17
CA GLY A 127 17.07 17.28 -36.71
C GLY A 127 16.10 16.22 -36.17
N MET A 128 16.55 14.97 -36.06
CA MET A 128 15.76 13.89 -35.47
C MET A 128 15.56 14.06 -33.96
N LEU A 129 16.54 14.62 -33.25
CA LEU A 129 16.46 14.91 -31.82
C LEU A 129 15.43 16.00 -31.52
N ALA A 130 15.42 17.08 -32.29
CA ALA A 130 14.42 18.14 -32.15
C ALA A 130 12.99 17.61 -32.35
N ARG A 131 12.79 16.78 -33.37
CA ARG A 131 11.51 16.11 -33.63
C ARG A 131 11.10 15.17 -32.52
N ALA A 132 12.03 14.33 -32.03
CA ALA A 132 11.75 13.43 -30.91
C ALA A 132 11.29 14.22 -29.68
N ARG A 133 12.04 15.27 -29.28
CA ARG A 133 11.73 16.14 -28.12
C ARG A 133 10.43 16.93 -28.25
N ALA A 134 9.87 17.06 -29.46
CA ALA A 134 8.54 17.65 -29.64
C ALA A 134 7.42 16.75 -29.06
N ILE A 135 7.70 15.46 -28.79
CA ILE A 135 6.77 14.54 -28.13
C ILE A 135 6.99 14.59 -26.61
N PRO A 136 5.99 15.04 -25.82
CA PRO A 136 6.10 15.10 -24.36
C PRO A 136 6.42 13.73 -23.74
N GLY A 137 7.42 13.71 -22.84
CA GLY A 137 7.85 12.53 -22.08
C GLY A 137 8.73 11.54 -22.86
N VAL A 138 9.12 11.87 -24.10
CA VAL A 138 9.94 10.97 -24.94
C VAL A 138 11.33 10.71 -24.34
N ASP A 139 11.87 11.69 -23.63
CA ASP A 139 13.20 11.75 -23.02
C ASP A 139 13.17 11.57 -21.51
N GLU A 140 12.00 11.31 -20.93
CA GLU A 140 11.86 10.77 -19.57
C GLU A 140 12.39 9.34 -19.53
N ILE A 141 13.72 9.24 -19.48
CA ILE A 141 14.43 8.01 -19.20
C ILE A 141 14.33 7.82 -17.69
N SER A 142 13.74 6.70 -17.23
CA SER A 142 13.93 6.28 -15.84
C SER A 142 15.42 6.11 -15.63
N ILE A 143 16.06 7.12 -15.05
CA ILE A 143 17.46 7.10 -14.65
C ILE A 143 17.56 5.94 -13.67
N ILE A 144 18.23 4.87 -14.07
CA ILE A 144 18.65 3.83 -13.12
C ILE A 144 19.59 4.58 -12.18
N PRO A 145 19.26 4.73 -10.88
CA PRO A 145 20.13 5.44 -9.95
C PRO A 145 21.52 4.84 -10.00
N ASP A 146 22.55 5.67 -9.85
CA ASP A 146 23.90 5.14 -9.65
C ASP A 146 23.86 4.19 -8.45
N GLN A 147 24.36 2.98 -8.67
CA GLN A 147 24.29 1.92 -7.67
C GLN A 147 25.26 2.16 -6.52
N ASP A 148 26.35 2.90 -6.78
CA ASP A 148 27.34 3.23 -5.77
C ASP A 148 26.83 4.39 -4.91
N GLU A 149 26.23 5.43 -5.51
CA GLU A 149 25.53 6.49 -4.76
C GLU A 149 24.39 5.94 -3.90
N THR A 150 23.61 4.98 -4.43
CA THR A 150 22.53 4.35 -3.65
C THR A 150 23.07 3.52 -2.47
N LEU A 151 24.26 2.94 -2.61
CA LEU A 151 24.92 2.23 -1.50
C LEU A 151 25.41 3.21 -0.43
N GLU A 152 25.98 4.35 -0.81
CA GLU A 152 26.38 5.41 0.11
C GLU A 152 25.17 5.99 0.85
N GLU A 153 24.06 6.21 0.16
CA GLU A 153 22.81 6.66 0.76
C GLU A 153 22.26 5.64 1.78
N LEU A 154 22.33 4.34 1.46
CA LEU A 154 21.96 3.28 2.39
C LEU A 154 22.85 3.29 3.64
N PHE A 155 24.16 3.51 3.47
CA PHE A 155 25.10 3.64 4.59
C PHE A 155 24.75 4.83 5.47
N ALA A 156 24.52 6.01 4.87
CA ALA A 156 24.16 7.23 5.58
C ALA A 156 22.85 7.05 6.37
N TYR A 157 21.84 6.46 5.74
CA TYR A 157 20.57 6.12 6.39
C TYR A 157 20.80 5.20 7.60
N ALA A 158 21.51 4.08 7.42
CA ALA A 158 21.71 3.11 8.50
C ALA A 158 22.50 3.70 9.66
N ALA A 159 23.50 4.55 9.38
CA ALA A 159 24.26 5.27 10.41
C ALA A 159 23.41 6.29 11.16
N GLN A 160 22.53 7.03 10.47
CA GLN A 160 21.65 8.03 11.06
C GLN A 160 20.56 7.41 11.94
N HIS A 161 19.95 6.33 11.48
CA HIS A 161 18.78 5.71 12.11
C HIS A 161 19.14 4.55 13.05
N GLY A 162 20.36 4.02 12.97
CA GLY A 162 20.81 2.89 13.78
C GLY A 162 20.20 1.55 13.38
N HIS A 163 19.47 1.48 12.27
CA HIS A 163 18.83 0.27 11.76
C HIS A 163 18.73 0.30 10.23
N MET A 164 18.53 -0.87 9.62
CA MET A 164 18.27 -0.95 8.18
C MET A 164 16.86 -0.47 7.81
N PRO A 165 16.64 0.05 6.59
CA PRO A 165 15.33 0.54 6.16
C PRO A 165 14.22 -0.51 6.30
N PRO A 166 13.04 -0.15 6.85
CA PRO A 166 11.94 -1.09 7.07
C PRO A 166 11.28 -1.58 5.76
N PHE A 167 10.82 -2.83 5.75
CA PHE A 167 10.24 -3.50 4.57
C PHE A 167 8.81 -3.08 4.20
N ARG A 168 8.08 -2.40 5.08
CA ARG A 168 6.66 -2.05 4.88
C ARG A 168 6.42 -0.56 5.12
N LYS A 169 6.51 0.22 4.04
CA LYS A 169 6.19 1.64 4.01
C LYS A 169 5.37 1.98 2.76
N PRO A 170 4.63 3.10 2.77
CA PRO A 170 3.93 3.57 1.58
C PRO A 170 4.89 3.77 0.41
N ASP A 171 4.40 3.46 -0.79
CA ASP A 171 5.14 3.69 -2.03
C ASP A 171 5.53 5.16 -2.17
N GLY A 172 6.75 5.41 -2.67
CA GLY A 172 7.29 6.75 -2.89
C GLY A 172 8.19 7.31 -1.79
N THR A 173 8.35 6.61 -0.65
CA THR A 173 9.29 7.02 0.40
C THR A 173 10.74 6.56 0.12
N GLN A 174 11.73 7.31 0.63
CA GLN A 174 13.15 6.92 0.58
C GLN A 174 13.37 5.52 1.18
N GLU A 175 12.71 5.22 2.31
CA GLU A 175 12.73 3.91 2.99
C GLU A 175 12.18 2.77 2.10
N ALA A 176 11.05 2.98 1.42
CA ALA A 176 10.46 1.99 0.52
C ALA A 176 11.36 1.71 -0.69
N ARG A 177 12.01 2.75 -1.23
CA ARG A 177 12.98 2.63 -2.32
C ARG A 177 14.23 1.85 -1.87
N LEU A 178 14.86 2.25 -0.77
CA LEU A 178 16.08 1.60 -0.24
C LEU A 178 15.82 0.15 0.18
N SER A 179 14.71 -0.15 0.85
CA SER A 179 14.36 -1.53 1.25
C SER A 179 14.15 -2.45 0.04
N SER A 180 13.47 -1.95 -1.00
CA SER A 180 13.30 -2.67 -2.27
C SER A 180 14.62 -2.89 -2.98
N TRP A 181 15.49 -1.88 -2.98
CA TRP A 181 16.82 -1.93 -3.58
C TRP A 181 17.73 -2.93 -2.87
N VAL A 182 17.77 -2.90 -1.52
CA VAL A 182 18.48 -3.88 -0.68
C VAL A 182 18.03 -5.30 -1.05
N ARG A 183 16.71 -5.57 -1.01
CA ARG A 183 16.15 -6.89 -1.36
C ARG A 183 16.57 -7.36 -2.74
N ASN A 184 16.53 -6.48 -3.74
CA ASN A 184 16.86 -6.85 -5.11
C ASN A 184 18.36 -7.17 -5.27
N ASN A 185 19.22 -6.46 -4.54
CA ASN A 185 20.66 -6.67 -4.59
C ASN A 185 21.16 -7.84 -3.71
N THR A 186 20.37 -8.29 -2.74
CA THR A 186 20.69 -9.43 -1.86
C THR A 186 20.01 -10.75 -2.26
N ARG A 187 19.25 -10.79 -3.35
CA ARG A 187 18.64 -12.03 -3.86
C ARG A 187 19.68 -13.02 -4.40
N GLY A 188 19.48 -14.31 -4.10
CA GLY A 188 20.29 -15.41 -4.63
C GLY A 188 21.68 -15.51 -4.01
N ASN A 189 22.49 -16.46 -4.48
CA ASN A 189 23.85 -16.66 -3.99
C ASN A 189 24.80 -15.57 -4.54
N PRO A 190 25.58 -14.85 -3.69
CA PRO A 190 26.58 -13.89 -4.17
C PRO A 190 27.62 -14.48 -5.13
N GLN A 191 27.93 -15.77 -5.02
CA GLN A 191 28.95 -16.41 -5.84
C GLN A 191 28.54 -16.54 -7.31
N ASP A 192 27.24 -16.60 -7.58
CA ASP A 192 26.69 -16.69 -8.94
C ASP A 192 26.63 -15.32 -9.65
N LYS A 193 26.97 -14.23 -8.94
CA LYS A 193 26.90 -12.86 -9.45
C LYS A 193 28.20 -12.43 -10.12
N SER A 194 28.11 -11.44 -11.01
CA SER A 194 29.29 -10.75 -11.56
C SER A 194 30.10 -10.08 -10.43
N PRO A 195 31.41 -9.80 -10.63
CA PRO A 195 32.26 -9.23 -9.57
C PRO A 195 31.68 -7.96 -8.93
N ALA A 196 31.18 -7.02 -9.74
CA ALA A 196 30.58 -5.78 -9.24
C ALA A 196 29.29 -6.03 -8.43
N LEU A 197 28.43 -6.94 -8.90
CA LEU A 197 27.20 -7.31 -8.20
C LEU A 197 27.49 -8.06 -6.89
N ARG A 198 28.54 -8.88 -6.87
CA ARG A 198 28.99 -9.60 -5.68
C ARG A 198 29.52 -8.63 -4.63
N ALA A 199 30.42 -7.73 -5.01
CA ALA A 199 30.98 -6.73 -4.09
C ALA A 199 29.87 -5.90 -3.42
N ARG A 200 28.87 -5.46 -4.20
CA ARG A 200 27.71 -4.75 -3.67
C ARG A 200 26.84 -5.61 -2.75
N HIS A 201 26.57 -6.86 -3.13
CA HIS A 201 25.83 -7.79 -2.29
C HIS A 201 26.53 -7.96 -0.93
N GLU A 202 27.83 -8.24 -0.93
CA GLU A 202 28.63 -8.41 0.27
C GLU A 202 28.65 -7.14 1.14
N ALA A 203 28.80 -5.95 0.54
CA ALA A 203 28.73 -4.68 1.26
C ALA A 203 27.38 -4.48 1.98
N ILE A 204 26.27 -4.84 1.32
CA ILE A 204 24.94 -4.77 1.94
C ILE A 204 24.81 -5.78 3.08
N LEU A 205 25.38 -6.98 2.97
CA LEU A 205 25.36 -7.97 4.05
C LEU A 205 26.14 -7.50 5.29
N VAL A 206 27.29 -6.83 5.09
CA VAL A 206 28.06 -6.20 6.19
C VAL A 206 27.22 -5.13 6.88
N LEU A 207 26.47 -4.32 6.12
CA LEU A 207 25.56 -3.33 6.69
C LEU A 207 24.41 -3.97 7.47
N ILE A 208 23.79 -5.03 6.95
CA ILE A 208 22.73 -5.77 7.66
C ILE A 208 23.25 -6.38 8.96
N ALA A 209 24.47 -6.91 8.96
CA ALA A 209 25.08 -7.47 10.18
C ALA A 209 25.39 -6.39 11.22
N ARG A 210 25.77 -5.19 10.78
CA ARG A 210 26.09 -4.05 11.66
C ARG A 210 24.83 -3.33 12.18
N TYR A 211 23.80 -3.26 11.35
CA TYR A 211 22.55 -2.56 11.62
C TYR A 211 21.40 -3.56 11.41
N PRO A 212 20.85 -4.15 12.48
CA PRO A 212 19.75 -5.09 12.34
C PRO A 212 18.52 -4.42 11.69
N GLY A 213 17.60 -5.24 11.18
CA GLY A 213 16.38 -4.71 10.57
C GLY A 213 15.59 -3.87 11.57
N ALA A 214 14.90 -2.81 11.10
CA ALA A 214 14.03 -1.98 11.95
C ALA A 214 13.12 -2.84 12.85
N SER A 215 12.58 -3.94 12.31
CA SER A 215 11.73 -4.88 13.06
C SER A 215 12.46 -5.69 14.15
N GLU A 216 13.76 -5.95 14.00
CA GLU A 216 14.57 -6.63 15.01
C GLU A 216 15.01 -5.67 16.11
N ALA A 217 15.44 -4.45 15.75
CA ALA A 217 15.68 -3.38 16.70
C ALA A 217 14.39 -3.00 17.48
N GLU A 218 13.24 -2.95 16.80
CA GLU A 218 11.93 -2.75 17.43
C GLU A 218 11.52 -3.92 18.35
N ARG A 219 11.87 -5.16 18.00
CA ARG A 219 11.65 -6.35 18.86
C ARG A 219 12.50 -6.28 20.12
N GLU A 220 13.75 -5.85 20.00
CA GLU A 220 14.67 -5.69 21.12
C GLU A 220 14.23 -4.56 22.07
N GLN A 221 13.58 -3.51 21.54
CA GLN A 221 13.03 -2.38 22.31
C GLN A 221 11.61 -2.61 22.86
N ARG A 222 10.94 -3.69 22.41
CA ARG A 222 9.54 -3.99 22.80
C ARG A 222 9.37 -4.19 24.32
N PRO A 223 10.27 -4.89 25.04
CA PRO A 223 10.16 -5.04 26.49
C PRO A 223 10.27 -3.70 27.23
N GLN A 224 11.21 -2.83 26.85
CA GLN A 224 11.42 -1.52 27.48
C GLN A 224 10.23 -0.60 27.23
N ARG A 225 9.69 -0.59 26.01
CA ARG A 225 8.49 0.19 25.69
C ARG A 225 7.27 -0.26 26.48
N ARG A 226 7.08 -1.58 26.64
CA ARG A 226 6.00 -2.14 27.48
C ARG A 226 6.16 -1.76 28.94
N GLU A 227 7.37 -1.83 29.48
CA GLU A 227 7.66 -1.44 30.86
C GLU A 227 7.35 0.04 31.09
N LEU A 228 7.70 0.92 30.13
CA LEU A 228 7.35 2.34 30.20
C LEU A 228 5.83 2.57 30.17
N GLN A 229 5.11 1.88 29.29
CA GLN A 229 3.64 1.96 29.22
C GLN A 229 2.98 1.55 30.54
N LEU A 230 3.48 0.47 31.17
CA LEU A 230 2.96 0.01 32.45
C LEU A 230 3.24 1.01 33.58
N ARG A 231 4.46 1.54 33.67
CA ARG A 231 4.82 2.55 34.70
C ARG A 231 4.00 3.82 34.61
N GLU A 232 3.73 4.26 33.38
CA GLU A 232 2.91 5.44 33.15
C GLU A 232 1.45 5.18 33.55
N LEU A 233 0.93 4.00 33.22
CA LEU A 233 -0.42 3.60 33.62
C LEU A 233 -0.54 3.47 35.15
N GLU A 234 0.46 2.89 35.82
CA GLU A 234 0.56 2.83 37.28
C GLU A 234 0.56 4.22 37.92
N SER A 235 1.31 5.16 37.33
CA SER A 235 1.36 6.55 37.81
C SER A 235 0.00 7.24 37.63
N PHE A 236 -0.63 7.07 36.47
CA PHE A 236 -1.94 7.64 36.16
C PHE A 236 -3.01 7.17 37.13
N VAL A 237 -3.15 5.85 37.34
CA VAL A 237 -4.20 5.30 38.23
C VAL A 237 -3.96 5.68 39.69
N LYS A 238 -2.70 5.80 40.11
CA LYS A 238 -2.34 6.24 41.46
C LYS A 238 -2.68 7.71 41.70
N GLU A 239 -2.50 8.56 40.69
CA GLU A 239 -2.82 9.98 40.77
C GLU A 239 -4.33 10.26 40.69
N HIS A 240 -5.03 9.58 39.79
CA HIS A 240 -6.43 9.87 39.48
C HIS A 240 -7.44 8.98 40.24
N GLY A 241 -7.00 7.83 40.75
CA GLY A 241 -7.86 6.89 41.47
C GLY A 241 -8.80 6.05 40.59
N HIS A 242 -8.66 6.13 39.26
CA HIS A 242 -9.48 5.37 38.31
C HIS A 242 -8.72 5.07 37.01
N LEU A 243 -9.25 4.15 36.21
CA LEU A 243 -8.73 3.82 34.89
C LEU A 243 -8.91 4.98 33.89
N PRO A 244 -8.00 5.15 32.91
CA PRO A 244 -8.07 6.19 31.89
C PRO A 244 -9.28 6.03 30.95
N VAL A 245 -9.71 7.13 30.31
CA VAL A 245 -10.91 7.17 29.46
C VAL A 245 -10.66 7.99 28.19
N SER A 246 -11.29 7.57 27.08
CA SER A 246 -11.11 8.18 25.75
C SER A 246 -12.28 9.09 25.31
N THR A 247 -13.03 9.66 26.24
CA THR A 247 -14.19 10.52 25.94
C THR A 247 -13.78 11.85 25.28
N LYS A 248 -14.73 12.49 24.57
CA LYS A 248 -14.51 13.80 23.94
C LYS A 248 -14.12 14.84 25.01
N GLY A 249 -13.02 15.54 24.78
CA GLY A 249 -12.52 16.61 25.66
C GLY A 249 -11.44 16.20 26.66
N VAL A 250 -11.07 14.92 26.72
CA VAL A 250 -9.97 14.43 27.55
C VAL A 250 -8.62 14.62 26.84
N ASP A 251 -7.56 14.76 27.63
CA ASP A 251 -6.19 14.90 27.16
C ASP A 251 -5.71 13.70 26.32
N GLU A 252 -4.68 13.93 25.52
CA GLU A 252 -4.15 12.90 24.61
C GLU A 252 -3.48 11.75 25.37
N THR A 253 -3.01 12.01 26.59
CA THR A 253 -2.42 11.03 27.50
C THR A 253 -3.46 9.99 27.91
N SER A 254 -4.64 10.39 28.41
CA SER A 254 -5.67 9.44 28.83
C SER A 254 -6.15 8.57 27.67
N LYS A 255 -6.37 9.16 26.48
CA LYS A 255 -6.77 8.40 25.28
C LYS A 255 -5.76 7.30 24.93
N ARG A 256 -4.47 7.64 24.94
CA ARG A 256 -3.39 6.68 24.65
C ARG A 256 -3.32 5.59 25.72
N LEU A 257 -3.46 5.95 27.00
CA LEU A 257 -3.44 4.99 28.11
C LEU A 257 -4.68 4.08 28.11
N THR A 258 -5.84 4.52 27.61
CA THR A 258 -7.00 3.64 27.39
C THR A 258 -6.65 2.49 26.44
N ALA A 259 -5.93 2.76 25.34
CA ALA A 259 -5.47 1.71 24.43
C ALA A 259 -4.48 0.73 25.11
N SER A 260 -3.65 1.23 26.03
CA SER A 260 -2.76 0.38 26.84
C SER A 260 -3.55 -0.54 27.79
N VAL A 261 -4.62 -0.05 28.43
CA VAL A 261 -5.51 -0.87 29.28
C VAL A 261 -6.15 -2.00 28.47
N GLU A 262 -6.68 -1.71 27.28
CA GLU A 262 -7.30 -2.71 26.40
C GLU A 262 -6.29 -3.78 25.94
N LEU A 263 -5.07 -3.34 25.59
CA LEU A 263 -3.98 -4.23 25.24
C LEU A 263 -3.64 -5.19 26.38
N PHE A 264 -3.47 -4.66 27.60
CA PHE A 264 -3.10 -5.46 28.77
C PHE A 264 -4.21 -6.42 29.21
N ARG A 265 -5.49 -6.02 29.14
CA ARG A 265 -6.63 -6.93 29.38
C ARG A 265 -6.57 -8.14 28.46
N ARG A 266 -6.47 -7.89 27.16
CA ARG A 266 -6.39 -8.95 26.16
C ARG A 266 -5.20 -9.88 26.42
N GLU A 267 -4.02 -9.35 26.72
CA GLU A 267 -2.84 -10.17 26.99
C GLU A 267 -2.91 -10.97 28.29
N MET A 268 -3.58 -10.43 29.30
CA MET A 268 -3.88 -11.13 30.55
C MET A 268 -4.85 -12.29 30.29
N ASP A 269 -5.93 -12.05 29.54
CA ASP A 269 -6.93 -13.06 29.17
C ASP A 269 -6.32 -14.20 28.33
N GLU A 270 -5.35 -13.88 27.47
CA GLU A 270 -4.65 -14.84 26.62
C GLU A 270 -3.43 -15.50 27.31
N GLY A 271 -3.13 -15.16 28.56
CA GLY A 271 -2.01 -15.73 29.32
C GLY A 271 -0.63 -15.43 28.72
N ARG A 272 -0.45 -14.26 28.10
CA ARG A 272 0.80 -13.86 27.42
C ARG A 272 1.67 -12.90 28.23
N LEU A 273 1.29 -12.59 29.46
CA LEU A 273 2.06 -11.73 30.36
C LEU A 273 3.07 -12.57 31.13
N GLU A 274 4.29 -12.05 31.27
CA GLU A 274 5.27 -12.62 32.21
C GLU A 274 4.72 -12.51 33.64
N PRO A 275 4.99 -13.47 34.55
CA PRO A 275 4.37 -13.51 35.88
C PRO A 275 4.52 -12.22 36.69
N GLY A 276 5.68 -11.55 36.60
CA GLY A 276 5.91 -10.26 37.26
C GLY A 276 5.12 -9.10 36.67
N HIS A 277 4.85 -9.13 35.36
CA HIS A 277 4.00 -8.14 34.68
C HIS A 277 2.52 -8.39 34.94
N GLU A 278 2.11 -9.65 35.00
CA GLU A 278 0.72 -10.04 35.27
C GLU A 278 0.23 -9.46 36.60
N VAL A 279 1.00 -9.58 37.68
CA VAL A 279 0.64 -9.04 39.00
C VAL A 279 0.44 -7.52 38.96
N ARG A 280 1.34 -6.80 38.28
CA ARG A 280 1.28 -5.33 38.18
C ARG A 280 0.13 -4.87 37.30
N VAL A 281 -0.07 -5.53 36.16
CA VAL A 281 -1.20 -5.28 35.27
C VAL A 281 -2.51 -5.52 36.01
N LYS A 282 -2.64 -6.62 36.73
CA LYS A 282 -3.81 -6.91 37.56
C LYS A 282 -4.07 -5.81 38.58
N ALA A 283 -3.05 -5.39 39.32
CA ALA A 283 -3.17 -4.31 40.31
C ALA A 283 -3.65 -2.98 39.70
N VAL A 284 -3.24 -2.68 38.47
CA VAL A 284 -3.75 -1.52 37.71
C VAL A 284 -5.21 -1.74 37.29
N LEU A 285 -5.54 -2.93 36.77
CA LEU A 285 -6.88 -3.25 36.28
C LEU A 285 -7.94 -3.37 37.39
N ASP A 286 -7.51 -3.59 38.63
CA ASP A 286 -8.36 -3.58 39.84
C ASP A 286 -8.85 -2.17 40.21
N TYR A 287 -8.30 -1.10 39.63
CA TYR A 287 -8.84 0.26 39.80
C TYR A 287 -10.23 0.40 39.16
N PRO A 288 -11.13 1.21 39.74
CA PRO A 288 -12.46 1.41 39.18
C PRO A 288 -12.40 2.06 37.80
N SER A 289 -13.41 1.78 36.97
CA SER A 289 -13.62 2.56 35.75
C SER A 289 -13.88 4.03 36.10
N HIS A 290 -13.54 4.96 35.21
CA HIS A 290 -13.87 6.38 35.40
C HIS A 290 -15.36 6.60 35.73
N ARG A 291 -16.25 5.83 35.09
CA ARG A 291 -17.70 5.92 35.32
C ARG A 291 -18.08 5.46 36.73
N ASP A 292 -17.47 4.39 37.23
CA ASP A 292 -17.76 3.89 38.57
C ASP A 292 -17.16 4.79 39.65
N TYR A 293 -15.96 5.32 39.41
CA TYR A 293 -15.33 6.33 40.24
C TYR A 293 -16.20 7.60 40.35
N GLU A 294 -16.64 8.17 39.21
CA GLU A 294 -17.53 9.33 39.22
C GLU A 294 -18.87 9.02 39.89
N TRP A 295 -19.44 7.83 39.68
CA TRP A 295 -20.68 7.44 40.33
C TRP A 295 -20.51 7.42 41.85
N GLN A 296 -19.43 6.82 42.34
CA GLN A 296 -19.12 6.73 43.76
C GLN A 296 -18.88 8.12 44.38
N ALA A 297 -18.13 8.98 43.71
CA ALA A 297 -17.90 10.36 44.16
C ALA A 297 -19.21 11.18 44.23
N ASN A 298 -20.11 11.03 43.25
CA ASN A 298 -21.42 11.70 43.29
C ASN A 298 -22.32 11.13 44.39
N PHE A 299 -22.26 9.82 44.65
CA PHE A 299 -22.99 9.20 45.75
C PHE A 299 -22.49 9.72 47.11
N GLU A 300 -21.17 9.80 47.31
CA GLU A 300 -20.58 10.37 48.52
C GLU A 300 -20.96 11.84 48.71
N ALA A 301 -20.94 12.64 47.64
CA ALA A 301 -21.45 14.01 47.68
C ALA A 301 -22.94 14.08 48.05
N LEU A 302 -23.74 13.09 47.61
CA LEU A 302 -25.16 13.00 47.99
C LEU A 302 -25.34 12.68 49.47
N VAL A 303 -24.56 11.74 50.00
CA VAL A 303 -24.54 11.38 51.42
C VAL A 303 -24.15 12.60 52.27
N GLN A 304 -23.09 13.31 51.88
CA GLN A 304 -22.64 14.53 52.57
C GLN A 304 -23.70 15.63 52.53
N TYR A 305 -24.34 15.83 51.38
CA TYR A 305 -25.43 16.79 51.24
C TYR A 305 -26.58 16.46 52.19
N ALA A 306 -27.01 15.19 52.22
CA ALA A 306 -28.09 14.74 53.10
C ALA A 306 -27.73 14.95 54.58
N ALA A 307 -26.50 14.62 54.98
CA ALA A 307 -26.03 14.85 56.35
C ALA A 307 -26.05 16.34 56.74
N ALA A 308 -25.75 17.25 55.79
CA ALA A 308 -25.79 18.69 56.03
C ALA A 308 -27.22 19.30 56.02
N HIS A 309 -28.24 18.55 55.58
CA HIS A 309 -29.62 19.03 55.41
C HIS A 309 -30.65 18.14 56.13
N ASP A 310 -30.31 17.62 57.30
CA ASP A 310 -31.20 16.80 58.15
C ASP A 310 -31.81 15.58 57.42
N GLY A 311 -30.99 14.90 56.60
CA GLY A 311 -31.40 13.74 55.80
C GLY A 311 -32.16 14.09 54.52
N ARG A 312 -32.40 15.37 54.22
CA ARG A 312 -33.12 15.77 53.00
C ARG A 312 -32.20 15.70 51.78
N LEU A 313 -32.65 14.99 50.77
CA LEU A 313 -31.99 14.94 49.46
C LEU A 313 -32.26 16.22 48.64
N PRO A 314 -31.38 16.56 47.68
CA PRO A 314 -31.57 17.68 46.76
C PRO A 314 -32.96 17.65 46.09
N GLY A 315 -33.79 18.64 46.40
CA GLY A 315 -35.15 18.75 45.87
C GLY A 315 -35.30 19.79 44.75
N THR A 316 -34.33 20.68 44.58
CA THR A 316 -34.42 21.81 43.64
C THR A 316 -33.13 21.98 42.83
N TRP A 317 -33.24 22.72 41.72
CA TRP A 317 -32.13 23.07 40.85
C TRP A 317 -31.01 23.88 41.53
N ALA A 318 -31.28 24.47 42.70
CA ALA A 318 -30.28 25.21 43.47
C ALA A 318 -29.10 24.33 43.93
N ALA A 319 -29.31 23.00 44.05
CA ALA A 319 -28.26 22.04 44.37
C ALA A 319 -27.44 21.57 43.14
N GLY A 320 -27.67 22.17 41.96
CA GLY A 320 -26.84 22.03 40.77
C GLY A 320 -26.65 20.59 40.28
N LYS A 321 -25.39 20.21 40.01
CA LYS A 321 -25.00 18.90 39.43
C LYS A 321 -25.55 17.72 40.22
N LEU A 322 -25.64 17.83 41.54
CA LEU A 322 -26.09 16.76 42.42
C LEU A 322 -27.58 16.48 42.29
N PHE A 323 -28.40 17.54 42.13
CA PHE A 323 -29.83 17.40 41.82
C PHE A 323 -30.05 16.73 40.46
N SER A 324 -29.32 17.16 39.43
CA SER A 324 -29.40 16.55 38.10
C SER A 324 -28.98 15.07 38.12
N TRP A 325 -27.91 14.74 38.85
CA TRP A 325 -27.45 13.36 39.01
C TRP A 325 -28.47 12.49 39.75
N LEU A 326 -29.04 12.95 40.87
CA LEU A 326 -30.09 12.23 41.62
C LEU A 326 -31.33 11.99 40.76
N THR A 327 -31.77 13.01 40.01
CA THR A 327 -32.91 12.88 39.08
C THR A 327 -32.66 11.81 38.03
N PHE A 328 -31.43 11.74 37.52
CA PHE A 328 -31.01 10.69 36.60
C PHE A 328 -31.03 9.31 37.28
N GLN A 329 -30.50 9.16 38.50
CA GLN A 329 -30.55 7.89 39.23
C GLN A 329 -31.99 7.41 39.46
N ARG A 330 -32.90 8.29 39.87
CA ARG A 330 -34.34 7.97 40.03
C ARG A 330 -34.99 7.54 38.72
N ARG A 331 -34.61 8.14 37.59
CA ARG A 331 -35.07 7.69 36.26
C ARG A 331 -34.53 6.30 35.94
N HIS A 332 -33.25 6.05 36.19
CA HIS A 332 -32.65 4.73 35.99
C HIS A 332 -33.29 3.64 36.85
N TYR A 333 -33.61 3.95 38.11
CA TYR A 333 -34.37 3.07 38.98
C TYR A 333 -35.73 2.69 38.38
N ARG A 334 -36.54 3.68 37.98
CA ARG A 334 -37.87 3.43 37.36
C ARG A 334 -37.80 2.59 36.08
N ASN A 335 -36.70 2.69 35.36
CA ASN A 335 -36.47 1.94 34.13
C ASN A 335 -35.78 0.58 34.35
N GLY A 336 -35.50 0.18 35.60
CA GLY A 336 -34.79 -1.07 35.91
C GLY A 336 -33.33 -1.11 35.41
N MET A 337 -32.70 0.06 35.25
CA MET A 337 -31.35 0.20 34.67
C MET A 337 -30.23 0.40 35.71
N LEU A 338 -30.55 0.36 37.00
CA LEU A 338 -29.53 0.39 38.06
C LEU A 338 -29.01 -1.02 38.30
N SER A 339 -27.69 -1.16 38.47
CA SER A 339 -27.13 -2.40 38.99
C SER A 339 -27.59 -2.61 40.43
N HIS A 340 -27.65 -3.88 40.85
CA HIS A 340 -28.06 -4.27 42.20
C HIS A 340 -27.27 -3.51 43.28
N GLU A 341 -25.94 -3.50 43.20
CA GLU A 341 -25.07 -2.79 44.14
C GLU A 341 -25.38 -1.27 44.23
N ARG A 342 -25.61 -0.62 43.10
CA ARG A 342 -25.92 0.82 43.07
C ARG A 342 -27.29 1.10 43.69
N LEU A 343 -28.25 0.22 43.45
CA LEU A 343 -29.57 0.30 44.06
C LEU A 343 -29.47 0.15 45.58
N GLU A 344 -28.81 -0.89 46.07
CA GLU A 344 -28.61 -1.12 47.52
C GLU A 344 -28.01 0.11 48.21
N LYS A 345 -26.96 0.71 47.62
CA LYS A 345 -26.35 1.95 48.11
C LYS A 345 -27.36 3.10 48.16
N LEU A 346 -28.10 3.34 47.07
CA LEU A 346 -29.07 4.44 47.00
C LEU A 346 -30.27 4.24 47.94
N LEU A 347 -30.69 3.00 48.19
CA LEU A 347 -31.77 2.66 49.13
C LEU A 347 -31.38 2.89 50.60
N THR A 348 -30.12 3.19 50.91
CA THR A 348 -29.73 3.64 52.26
C THR A 348 -30.18 5.06 52.56
N LEU A 349 -30.56 5.84 51.55
CA LEU A 349 -30.94 7.24 51.69
C LEU A 349 -32.46 7.40 51.75
N ASP A 350 -32.94 8.00 52.84
CA ASP A 350 -34.35 8.36 52.99
C ASP A 350 -34.81 9.28 51.86
N GLY A 351 -35.99 8.99 51.31
CA GLY A 351 -36.55 9.77 50.20
C GLY A 351 -35.85 9.58 48.85
N PHE A 352 -34.94 8.61 48.69
CA PHE A 352 -34.45 8.23 47.35
C PHE A 352 -35.63 7.85 46.44
N ILE A 353 -36.52 6.98 46.92
CA ILE A 353 -37.85 6.79 46.36
C ILE A 353 -38.77 7.85 46.99
N PRO A 354 -39.41 8.73 46.20
CA PRO A 354 -40.28 9.77 46.74
C PRO A 354 -41.37 9.19 47.64
N GLY A 355 -41.46 9.70 48.88
CA GLY A 355 -42.46 9.28 49.86
C GLY A 355 -42.13 8.01 50.65
N MET A 356 -40.94 7.41 50.48
CA MET A 356 -40.51 6.21 51.22
C MET A 356 -39.27 6.49 52.08
N THR A 357 -39.24 5.88 53.26
CA THR A 357 -38.04 5.76 54.08
C THR A 357 -37.13 4.66 53.51
N ALA A 358 -35.85 4.70 53.85
CA ALA A 358 -34.85 3.69 53.47
C ALA A 358 -35.27 2.28 53.91
N ALA A 359 -35.87 2.16 55.11
CA ALA A 359 -36.37 0.88 55.63
C ALA A 359 -37.51 0.32 54.77
N ALA A 360 -38.54 1.12 54.49
CA ALA A 360 -39.66 0.72 53.64
C ALA A 360 -39.21 0.41 52.20
N ALA A 361 -38.24 1.16 51.68
CA ALA A 361 -37.71 0.92 50.35
C ALA A 361 -36.89 -0.38 50.25
N LYS A 362 -36.17 -0.77 51.32
CA LYS A 362 -35.43 -2.04 51.37
C LYS A 362 -36.36 -3.24 51.46
N GLU A 363 -37.46 -3.16 52.21
CA GLU A 363 -38.44 -4.25 52.31
C GLU A 363 -39.13 -4.56 50.96
N VAL A 364 -39.30 -3.55 50.11
CA VAL A 364 -39.90 -3.73 48.77
C VAL A 364 -38.94 -4.40 47.78
N HIS A 365 -37.62 -4.36 48.05
CA HIS A 365 -36.57 -4.82 47.14
C HIS A 365 -35.68 -5.94 47.72
N SER A 366 -36.00 -6.42 48.92
CA SER A 366 -35.46 -7.66 49.52
C SER A 366 -36.28 -8.84 49.04
#